data_AF-A0A8B6EGU9-F1
#
_entry.id   AF-A0A8B6EGU9-F1
#
_cell.length_a   1.000
_cell.length_b   1.000
_cell.length_c   1.000
_cell.angle_alpha   90.00
_cell.angle_beta   90.00
_cell.angle_gamma   90.00
#
_symmetry.space_group_name_H-M   'P 1'
#
loop_
_entity.id
_entity.type
_entity.pdbx_description
1 polymer ?
#
loop_
_entity_poly.entity_id
_entity_poly.type
_entity_poly.pdbx_seq_one_letter_code
_entity_poly.pdbx_strand_id
1 'polypeptide(L)'
;MCTAMKEIAEGVSLGLIKDSDVSEALLEKSLYTGNSPNPDLLVRTSGEVRLSDFLLWQTAYSCLAFVKVLWPEFSRWHLYGCILHYQRNYKQLQKAKEQNEADQIRLQRENDYEIVAQQMDQSETESIHTVAKQYANDRENRVNNFVQYLHNKRDKFFHDIAAKSKKSMT
;
A
#
# COMPACT_ATOMS: atom_id res chain seq x y z
N MET A 1 3.69 6.63 -6.32
CA MET A 1 4.67 6.59 -5.21
C MET A 1 5.00 7.98 -4.69
N CYS A 2 5.56 8.90 -5.49
CA CYS A 2 5.94 10.24 -5.02
C CYS A 2 4.82 11.02 -4.31
N THR A 3 3.58 10.97 -4.81
CA THR A 3 2.43 11.61 -4.13
C THR A 3 2.20 11.02 -2.74
N ALA A 4 2.18 9.69 -2.62
CA ALA A 4 1.98 9.01 -1.34
C ALA A 4 3.08 9.36 -0.33
N MET A 5 4.34 9.42 -0.77
CA MET A 5 5.46 9.85 0.08
C MET A 5 5.30 11.31 0.56
N LYS A 6 4.84 12.21 -0.31
CA LYS A 6 4.56 13.60 0.07
C LYS A 6 3.41 13.70 1.07
N GLU A 7 2.34 12.93 0.88
CA GLU A 7 1.21 12.87 1.80
C GLU A 7 1.62 12.34 3.17
N ILE A 8 2.48 11.31 3.23
CA ILE A 8 3.04 10.80 4.48
C ILE A 8 3.93 11.85 5.15
N ALA A 9 4.82 12.50 4.40
CA ALA A 9 5.69 13.56 4.93
C ALA A 9 4.87 14.74 5.49
N GLU A 10 3.77 15.10 4.84
CA GLU A 10 2.82 16.08 5.34
C GLU A 10 2.14 15.60 6.64
N GLY A 11 1.72 14.33 6.70
CA GLY A 11 1.17 13.71 7.90
C GLY A 11 2.12 13.80 9.11
N VAL A 12 3.42 13.56 8.88
CA VAL A 12 4.47 13.73 9.89
C VAL A 12 4.61 15.20 10.28
N SER A 13 4.68 16.11 9.32
CA SER A 13 4.79 17.56 9.58
C SER A 13 3.60 18.12 10.35
N LEU A 14 2.41 17.55 10.20
CA LEU A 14 1.19 17.93 10.91
C LEU A 14 1.06 17.23 12.28
N GLY A 15 1.97 16.33 12.63
CA GLY A 15 1.93 15.56 13.88
C GLY A 15 0.81 14.51 13.94
N LEU A 16 0.21 14.15 12.81
CA LEU A 16 -0.83 13.12 12.73
C LEU A 16 -0.26 11.71 12.89
N ILE A 17 0.98 11.52 12.43
CA ILE A 17 1.79 10.31 12.54
C ILE A 17 3.21 10.68 12.95
N LYS A 18 3.93 9.73 13.54
CA LYS A 18 5.37 9.84 13.81
C LYS A 18 6.17 9.37 12.60
N ASP A 19 7.43 9.79 12.52
CA ASP A 19 8.42 9.24 11.59
C ASP A 19 8.55 7.72 11.73
N SER A 20 8.50 7.22 12.97
CA SER A 20 8.49 5.79 13.31
C SER A 20 7.26 5.02 12.82
N ASP A 21 6.18 5.72 12.45
CA ASP A 21 4.94 5.09 11.98
C ASP A 21 4.99 4.81 10.46
N VAL A 22 6.02 5.33 9.75
CA VAL A 22 6.19 5.13 8.31
C VAL A 22 6.62 3.70 8.01
N SER A 23 5.79 2.98 7.25
CA SER A 23 6.01 1.59 6.88
C SER A 23 5.52 1.30 5.46
N GLU A 24 5.88 0.13 4.92
CA GLU A 24 5.38 -0.35 3.62
C GLU A 24 3.85 -0.41 3.59
N ALA A 25 3.22 -0.89 4.68
CA ALA A 25 1.77 -0.94 4.81
C ALA A 25 1.12 0.45 4.80
N LEU A 26 1.76 1.45 5.44
CA LEU A 26 1.26 2.83 5.39
C LEU A 26 1.41 3.42 3.99
N LEU A 27 2.54 3.17 3.32
CA LEU A 27 2.78 3.61 1.95
C LEU A 27 1.73 3.03 1.01
N GLU A 28 1.42 1.74 1.12
CA GLU A 28 0.39 1.06 0.33
C GLU A 28 -0.99 1.70 0.49
N LYS A 29 -1.44 1.92 1.74
CA LYS A 29 -2.71 2.63 2.02
C LYS A 29 -2.72 4.06 1.49
N SER A 30 -1.55 4.70 1.39
CA SER A 30 -1.40 6.06 0.88
C SER A 30 -1.33 6.13 -0.65
N LEU A 31 -1.22 5.02 -1.39
CA LEU A 31 -1.28 5.04 -2.85
C LEU A 31 -2.70 5.39 -3.35
N TYR A 32 -2.81 5.82 -4.61
CA TYR A 32 -4.13 6.03 -5.24
C TYR A 32 -4.97 4.75 -5.29
N THR A 33 -4.31 3.59 -5.31
CA THR A 33 -4.95 2.28 -5.30
C THR A 33 -5.16 1.74 -3.87
N GLY A 34 -4.92 2.52 -2.81
CA GLY A 34 -4.96 2.02 -1.43
C GLY A 34 -6.32 1.44 -1.00
N ASN A 35 -7.39 1.81 -1.70
CA ASN A 35 -8.75 1.26 -1.50
C ASN A 35 -9.06 0.03 -2.39
N SER A 36 -8.07 -0.50 -3.10
CA SER A 36 -8.21 -1.66 -3.97
C SER A 36 -7.16 -2.71 -3.62
N PRO A 37 -7.51 -4.01 -3.70
CA PRO A 37 -6.51 -5.04 -3.55
C PRO A 37 -5.48 -4.95 -4.68
N ASN A 38 -4.25 -5.36 -4.40
CA ASN A 38 -3.23 -5.53 -5.42
C ASN A 38 -3.70 -6.54 -6.49
N PRO A 39 -3.38 -6.31 -7.78
CA PRO A 39 -3.81 -7.20 -8.85
C PRO A 39 -3.18 -8.58 -8.69
N ASP A 40 -3.95 -9.65 -8.91
CA ASP A 40 -3.39 -11.00 -8.94
C ASP A 40 -2.63 -11.29 -10.24
N LEU A 41 -3.06 -10.65 -11.33
CA LEU A 41 -2.57 -10.86 -12.69
C LEU A 41 -2.50 -9.53 -13.43
N LEU A 42 -1.31 -9.19 -13.92
CA LEU A 42 -1.09 -8.08 -14.85
C LEU A 42 -0.89 -8.63 -16.26
N VAL A 43 -1.77 -8.26 -17.19
CA VAL A 43 -1.67 -8.63 -18.61
C VAL A 43 -1.16 -7.44 -19.41
N ARG A 44 -0.12 -7.65 -20.21
CA ARG A 44 0.38 -6.68 -21.18
C ARG A 44 0.35 -7.26 -22.59
N THR A 45 -0.30 -6.53 -23.49
CA THR A 45 -0.43 -6.87 -24.90
C THR A 45 0.75 -6.36 -25.74
N SER A 46 0.66 -6.51 -27.06
CA SER A 46 1.61 -6.02 -28.08
C SER A 46 3.01 -6.62 -28.05
N GLY A 47 3.24 -7.70 -27.31
CA GLY A 47 4.51 -8.45 -27.30
C GLY A 47 5.65 -7.79 -26.52
N GLU A 48 5.39 -6.67 -25.87
CA GLU A 48 6.40 -5.90 -25.13
C GLU A 48 6.64 -6.50 -23.74
N VAL A 49 7.90 -6.74 -23.38
CA VAL A 49 8.29 -7.35 -22.09
C VAL A 49 8.83 -6.28 -21.14
N ARG A 50 7.97 -5.33 -20.74
CA ARG A 50 8.28 -4.27 -19.76
C ARG A 50 7.01 -3.86 -19.00
N LEU A 51 7.14 -3.19 -17.87
CA LEU A 51 5.98 -2.65 -17.13
C LEU A 51 5.61 -1.22 -17.55
N SER A 52 6.54 -0.45 -18.12
CA SER A 52 6.31 0.96 -18.51
C SER A 52 5.76 1.83 -17.38
N ASP A 53 6.35 1.72 -16.19
CA ASP A 53 5.97 2.52 -15.01
C ASP A 53 4.50 2.36 -14.59
N PHE A 54 3.90 1.20 -14.86
CA PHE A 54 2.52 0.89 -14.52
C PHE A 54 2.46 -0.03 -13.31
N LEU A 55 1.80 0.45 -12.24
CA LEU A 55 1.51 -0.31 -11.01
C LEU A 55 2.70 -1.02 -10.36
N LEU A 56 3.91 -0.45 -10.46
CA LEU A 56 5.16 -1.10 -10.04
C LEU A 56 5.11 -1.67 -8.61
N TRP A 57 4.55 -0.90 -7.67
CA TRP A 57 4.40 -1.32 -6.26
C TRP A 57 3.37 -2.45 -6.14
N GLN A 58 2.18 -2.23 -6.71
CA GLN A 58 1.04 -3.13 -6.60
C GLN A 58 1.30 -4.47 -7.28
N THR A 59 2.16 -4.50 -8.29
CA THR A 59 2.44 -5.71 -9.08
C THR A 59 3.64 -6.52 -8.62
N ALA A 60 4.25 -6.17 -7.48
CA ALA A 60 5.47 -6.83 -6.98
C ALA A 60 5.30 -8.36 -6.80
N TYR A 61 4.10 -8.81 -6.42
CA TYR A 61 3.76 -10.22 -6.22
C TYR A 61 2.64 -10.70 -7.16
N SER A 62 2.39 -9.99 -8.25
CA SER A 62 1.41 -10.38 -9.26
C SER A 62 1.99 -11.39 -10.25
N CYS A 63 1.12 -12.19 -10.86
CA CYS A 63 1.48 -12.91 -12.07
C CYS A 63 1.59 -11.92 -13.24
N LEU A 64 2.69 -11.97 -13.99
CA LEU A 64 2.90 -11.13 -15.18
C LEU A 64 2.68 -11.95 -16.45
N ALA A 65 1.73 -11.55 -17.28
CA ALA A 65 1.44 -12.20 -18.56
C ALA A 65 1.68 -11.24 -19.73
N PHE A 66 2.69 -11.54 -20.53
CA PHE A 66 2.99 -10.79 -21.76
C PHE A 66 2.45 -11.56 -22.97
N VAL A 67 1.55 -10.94 -23.73
CA VAL A 67 0.93 -11.54 -24.91
C VAL A 67 1.25 -10.74 -26.17
N LYS A 68 1.48 -11.44 -27.28
CA LYS A 68 1.89 -10.82 -28.55
C LYS A 68 0.76 -10.08 -29.28
N VAL A 69 -0.50 -10.45 -29.03
CA VAL A 69 -1.68 -9.86 -29.68
C VAL A 69 -1.80 -8.37 -29.38
N LEU A 70 -2.22 -7.56 -30.36
CA LEU A 70 -2.48 -6.14 -30.15
C LEU A 70 -3.73 -5.95 -29.30
N TRP A 71 -3.82 -4.84 -28.55
CA TRP A 71 -4.96 -4.60 -27.65
C TRP A 71 -6.34 -4.68 -28.36
N PRO A 72 -6.55 -4.09 -29.56
CA PRO A 72 -7.84 -4.18 -30.25
C PRO A 72 -8.22 -5.60 -30.69
N GLU A 73 -7.24 -6.50 -30.81
CA GLU A 73 -7.42 -7.89 -31.25
C GLU A 73 -7.49 -8.86 -30.05
N PHE A 74 -7.31 -8.35 -28.82
CA PHE A 74 -7.35 -9.16 -27.61
C PHE A 74 -8.75 -9.75 -27.42
N SER A 75 -8.81 -11.04 -27.10
CA SER A 75 -10.05 -11.81 -27.08
C SER A 75 -10.17 -12.61 -25.80
N ARG A 76 -11.36 -13.15 -25.51
CA ARG A 76 -11.60 -13.99 -24.32
C ARG A 76 -10.64 -15.18 -24.22
N TRP A 77 -10.19 -15.73 -25.35
CA TRP A 77 -9.26 -16.84 -25.38
C TRP A 77 -7.86 -16.44 -24.88
N HIS A 78 -7.43 -15.22 -25.20
CA HIS A 78 -6.19 -14.66 -24.66
C HIS A 78 -6.30 -14.45 -23.14
N LEU A 79 -7.44 -13.94 -22.66
CA LEU A 79 -7.70 -13.79 -21.23
C LEU A 79 -7.66 -15.15 -20.51
N TYR A 80 -8.30 -16.18 -21.06
CA TYR A 80 -8.25 -17.54 -20.49
C TYR A 80 -6.84 -18.10 -20.43
N GLY A 81 -6.03 -17.88 -21.47
CA GLY A 81 -4.61 -18.25 -21.45
C GLY A 81 -3.86 -17.57 -20.30
N CYS A 82 -4.12 -16.29 -20.05
CA CYS A 82 -3.50 -15.55 -18.95
C CYS A 82 -3.98 -16.05 -17.57
N ILE A 83 -5.27 -16.39 -17.43
CA ILE A 83 -5.81 -16.97 -16.18
C ILE A 83 -5.21 -18.35 -15.91
N LEU A 84 -5.07 -19.20 -16.92
CA LEU A 84 -4.39 -20.50 -16.77
C LEU A 84 -2.92 -20.32 -16.37
N HIS A 85 -2.25 -19.30 -16.92
CA HIS A 85 -0.89 -18.95 -16.52
C HIS A 85 -0.83 -18.52 -15.05
N TYR A 86 -1.76 -17.69 -14.60
CA TYR A 86 -1.90 -17.33 -13.18
C TYR A 86 -2.13 -18.57 -12.29
N GLN A 87 -3.12 -19.41 -12.62
CA GLN A 87 -3.44 -20.62 -11.84
C GLN A 87 -2.23 -21.56 -11.71
N ARG A 88 -1.42 -21.70 -12.77
CA ARG A 88 -0.20 -22.52 -12.74
C ARG A 88 0.86 -22.00 -11.77
N ASN A 89 0.94 -20.68 -11.57
CA ASN A 89 1.92 -20.03 -10.69
C ASN A 89 1.37 -19.70 -9.29
N TYR A 90 0.06 -19.89 -9.07
CA TYR A 90 -0.65 -19.45 -7.87
C TYR A 90 0.04 -19.89 -6.58
N LYS A 91 0.43 -21.17 -6.48
CA LYS A 91 1.02 -21.71 -5.24
C LYS A 91 2.33 -21.02 -4.88
N GLN A 92 3.19 -20.75 -5.85
CA GLN A 92 4.47 -20.08 -5.63
C GLN A 92 4.26 -18.61 -5.29
N LEU A 93 3.33 -17.94 -5.97
CA LEU A 93 2.99 -16.54 -5.70
C LEU A 93 2.41 -16.36 -4.29
N GLN A 94 1.48 -17.22 -3.88
CA GLN A 94 0.93 -17.20 -2.53
C GLN A 94 2.01 -17.39 -1.47
N LYS A 95 2.89 -18.38 -1.63
CA LYS A 95 4.00 -18.60 -0.69
C LYS A 95 4.90 -17.37 -0.57
N ALA A 96 5.23 -16.73 -1.69
CA ALA A 96 6.07 -15.53 -1.69
C ALA A 96 5.38 -14.35 -1.00
N LYS A 97 4.07 -14.18 -1.23
CA LYS A 97 3.25 -13.15 -0.60
C LYS A 97 3.13 -13.34 0.91
N GLU A 98 2.79 -14.56 1.36
CA GLU A 98 2.70 -14.92 2.78
C GLU A 98 4.03 -14.70 3.50
N GLN A 99 5.15 -15.05 2.86
CA GLN A 99 6.48 -14.82 3.42
C GLN A 99 6.77 -13.32 3.59
N ASN A 100 6.46 -12.52 2.58
CA ASN A 100 6.64 -11.07 2.66
C ASN A 100 5.77 -10.43 3.75
N GLU A 101 4.50 -10.83 3.86
CA GLU A 101 3.60 -10.36 4.91
C GLU A 101 4.12 -10.73 6.31
N ALA A 102 4.62 -11.96 6.48
CA ALA A 102 5.22 -12.40 7.75
C ALA A 102 6.48 -11.59 8.11
N ASP A 103 7.33 -11.30 7.11
CA ASP A 103 8.53 -10.48 7.30
C ASP A 103 8.18 -9.03 7.67
N GLN A 104 7.19 -8.42 7.01
CA GLN A 104 6.71 -7.08 7.37
C GLN A 104 6.19 -7.02 8.80
N ILE A 105 5.38 -8.01 9.22
CA ILE A 105 4.86 -8.06 10.60
C ILE A 105 5.99 -8.22 11.61
N ARG A 106 6.98 -9.06 11.30
CA ARG A 106 8.14 -9.28 12.16
C ARG A 106 8.96 -7.99 12.31
N LEU A 107 9.34 -7.35 11.20
CA LEU A 107 10.11 -6.11 11.19
C LEU A 107 9.37 -4.97 11.92
N GLN A 108 8.06 -4.86 11.73
CA GLN A 108 7.27 -3.85 12.45
C GLN A 108 7.30 -4.09 13.95
N ARG A 109 7.18 -5.35 14.40
CA ARG A 109 7.28 -5.67 15.83
C ARG A 109 8.67 -5.35 16.37
N GLU A 110 9.72 -5.75 15.68
CA GLU A 110 11.11 -5.46 16.04
C GLU A 110 11.32 -3.94 16.22
N ASN A 111 10.87 -3.14 15.25
CA ASN A 111 10.92 -1.67 15.33
C ASN A 111 10.17 -1.12 16.56
N ASP A 112 8.99 -1.67 16.87
CA ASP A 112 8.20 -1.22 18.02
C ASP A 112 8.92 -1.47 19.35
N TYR A 113 9.54 -2.64 19.48
CA TYR A 113 10.36 -2.97 20.65
C TYR A 113 11.57 -2.05 20.76
N GLU A 114 12.26 -1.76 19.65
CA GLU A 114 13.41 -0.88 19.65
C GLU A 114 13.05 0.54 20.08
N ILE A 115 11.95 1.08 19.58
CA ILE A 115 11.47 2.43 19.95
C ILE A 115 11.14 2.48 21.44
N VAL A 116 10.42 1.48 21.95
CA VAL A 116 10.09 1.42 23.37
C VAL A 116 11.34 1.25 24.23
N ALA A 117 12.26 0.36 23.84
CA ALA A 117 13.52 0.16 24.56
C ALA A 117 14.37 1.45 24.65
N GLN A 118 14.32 2.31 23.63
CA GLN A 118 15.00 3.61 23.63
C GLN A 118 14.33 4.67 24.50
N GLN A 119 13.01 4.55 24.73
CA GLN A 119 12.21 5.52 25.48
C GLN A 119 12.00 5.15 26.95
N MET A 120 12.11 3.87 27.30
CA MET A 120 11.95 3.40 28.68
C MET A 120 13.13 3.84 29.56
N ASP A 121 12.82 4.54 30.64
CA ASP A 121 13.77 4.82 31.71
C ASP A 121 13.99 3.58 32.60
N GLN A 122 15.20 3.44 33.16
CA GLN A 122 15.55 2.32 34.04
C GLN A 122 14.71 2.23 35.33
N SER A 123 13.95 3.28 35.65
CA SER A 123 13.05 3.35 36.81
C SER A 123 11.65 2.78 36.56
N GLU A 124 11.30 2.41 35.33
CA GLU A 124 9.98 1.86 35.02
C GLU A 124 9.81 0.44 35.55
N THR A 125 8.69 0.20 36.22
CA THR A 125 8.33 -1.11 36.79
C THR A 125 7.54 -1.99 35.83
N GLU A 126 7.03 -1.43 34.74
CA GLU A 126 6.25 -2.18 33.75
C GLU A 126 7.15 -3.03 32.84
N SER A 127 6.65 -4.20 32.47
CA SER A 127 7.34 -5.07 31.51
C SER A 127 7.39 -4.42 30.14
N ILE A 128 8.57 -4.41 29.50
CA ILE A 128 8.79 -3.92 28.14
C ILE A 128 7.79 -4.50 27.12
N HIS A 129 7.36 -5.75 27.32
CA HIS A 129 6.37 -6.39 26.48
C HIS A 129 5.01 -5.69 26.54
N THR A 130 4.58 -5.27 27.73
CA THR A 130 3.31 -4.57 27.94
C THR A 130 3.36 -3.20 27.28
N VAL A 131 4.45 -2.45 27.48
CA VAL A 131 4.66 -1.12 26.89
C VAL A 131 4.73 -1.21 25.37
N ALA A 132 5.46 -2.18 24.80
CA ALA A 132 5.53 -2.41 23.36
C ALA A 132 4.16 -2.74 22.75
N LYS A 133 3.33 -3.52 23.45
CA LYS A 133 1.96 -3.81 23.02
C LYS A 133 1.08 -2.56 23.01
N GLN A 134 1.19 -1.73 24.05
CA GLN A 134 0.46 -0.47 24.12
C GLN A 134 0.91 0.49 23.00
N TYR A 135 2.22 0.60 22.79
CA TYR A 135 2.80 1.39 21.71
C TYR A 135 2.30 0.95 20.33
N ALA A 136 2.22 -0.36 20.09
CA ALA A 136 1.71 -0.91 18.84
C ALA A 136 0.25 -0.52 18.57
N ASN A 137 -0.60 -0.60 19.60
CA ASN A 137 -1.99 -0.16 19.53
C ASN A 137 -2.10 1.36 19.26
N ASP A 138 -1.27 2.17 19.93
CA ASP A 138 -1.27 3.61 19.73
C ASP A 138 -0.77 4.01 18.34
N ARG A 139 0.23 3.31 17.79
CA ARG A 139 0.63 3.47 16.39
C ARG A 139 -0.51 3.13 15.45
N GLU A 140 -1.18 2.00 15.64
CA GLU A 140 -2.28 1.58 14.78
C GLU A 140 -3.40 2.64 14.77
N ASN A 141 -3.73 3.20 15.94
CA ASN A 141 -4.68 4.31 16.05
C ASN A 141 -4.23 5.56 15.29
N ARG A 142 -2.96 5.98 15.43
CA ARG A 142 -2.41 7.13 14.67
C ARG A 142 -2.48 6.89 13.17
N VAL A 143 -2.03 5.72 12.72
CA VAL A 143 -2.06 5.31 11.31
C VAL A 143 -3.49 5.32 10.76
N ASN A 144 -4.44 4.72 11.48
CA ASN A 144 -5.84 4.68 11.03
C ASN A 144 -6.45 6.08 10.96
N ASN A 145 -6.20 6.94 11.96
CA ASN A 145 -6.65 8.33 11.94
C ASN A 145 -6.07 9.11 10.76
N PHE A 146 -4.78 8.91 10.46
CA PHE A 146 -4.14 9.54 9.31
C PHE A 146 -4.70 9.06 7.97
N VAL A 147 -4.96 7.76 7.82
CA VAL A 147 -5.60 7.22 6.61
C VAL A 147 -6.99 7.85 6.40
N GLN A 148 -7.78 7.98 7.47
CA GLN A 148 -9.07 8.67 7.41
C GLN A 148 -8.93 10.16 7.05
N TYR A 149 -7.92 10.84 7.62
CA TYR A 149 -7.59 12.20 7.25
C TYR A 149 -7.28 12.33 5.75
N LEU A 150 -6.48 11.42 5.18
CA LEU A 150 -6.16 11.40 3.75
C LEU A 150 -7.41 11.21 2.89
N HIS A 151 -8.30 10.29 3.28
CA HIS A 151 -9.57 10.07 2.57
C HIS A 151 -10.41 11.35 2.54
N ASN A 152 -10.64 11.95 3.70
CA ASN A 152 -11.40 13.20 3.81
C ASN A 152 -10.78 14.33 2.99
N LYS A 153 -9.44 14.45 3.00
CA LYS A 153 -8.70 15.44 2.22
C LYS A 153 -8.92 15.25 0.72
N ARG A 154 -8.84 14.01 0.23
CA ARG A 154 -9.04 13.65 -1.18
C ARG A 154 -10.49 13.91 -1.61
N ASP A 155 -11.46 13.50 -0.80
CA ASP A 155 -12.88 13.73 -1.10
C ASP A 155 -13.22 15.22 -1.15
N LYS A 156 -12.71 16.00 -0.19
CA LYS A 156 -12.87 17.46 -0.20
C LYS A 156 -12.30 18.07 -1.48
N PHE A 157 -11.13 17.63 -1.93
CA PHE A 157 -10.53 18.11 -3.18
C PHE A 157 -11.44 17.87 -4.40
N PHE A 158 -12.03 16.68 -4.52
CA PHE A 158 -12.95 16.37 -5.61
C PHE A 158 -14.25 17.18 -5.52
N HIS A 159 -14.80 17.37 -4.32
CA HIS A 159 -15.96 18.22 -4.10
C HIS A 159 -15.69 19.68 -4.52
N ASP A 160 -14.53 20.22 -4.15
CA ASP A 160 -14.15 21.60 -4.48
C ASP A 160 -13.99 21.81 -6.00
N ILE A 161 -13.42 20.83 -6.72
CA ILE A 161 -13.33 20.85 -8.19
C ILE A 161 -14.73 20.87 -8.81
N ALA A 162 -15.61 19.97 -8.38
CA ALA A 162 -16.96 19.86 -8.91
C ALA A 162 -17.77 21.15 -8.66
N ALA A 163 -17.62 21.77 -7.49
CA ALA A 163 -18.29 23.02 -7.15
C ALA A 163 -17.79 24.22 -7.99
N LYS A 164 -16.49 24.30 -8.26
CA LYS A 164 -15.90 25.34 -9.12
C LYS A 164 -16.38 25.23 -10.58
N SER A 165 -16.47 24.00 -11.11
CA SER A 165 -16.96 23.75 -12.47
C SER A 165 -18.39 24.28 -12.68
N LYS A 166 -19.28 24.04 -11.70
CA LYS A 166 -20.67 24.54 -11.75
C LYS A 166 -20.77 26.08 -11.77
N LYS A 167 -19.89 26.78 -11.05
CA LYS A 167 -19.87 28.25 -11.02
C LYS A 167 -19.31 28.90 -12.30
N SER A 168 -18.52 28.17 -13.09
CA SER A 168 -17.95 28.70 -14.35
C SER A 168 -18.90 28.57 -15.55
N MET A 169 -19.99 27.81 -15.41
CA MET A 169 -21.00 27.59 -16.46
C MET A 169 -22.23 28.49 -16.31
N THR A 170 -22.31 29.28 -15.23
CA THR A 170 -23.36 30.27 -14.95
C THR A 170 -22.79 31.67 -15.05
#